data_AF-A0A0A1H364-F1
#
_entry.id   AF-A0A0A1H364-F1
#
_cell.length_a   1.000
_cell.length_b   1.000
_cell.length_c   1.000
_cell.angle_alpha   90.00
_cell.angle_beta   90.00
_cell.angle_gamma   90.00
#
_symmetry.space_group_name_H-M   'P 1'
#
loop_
_entity.id
_entity.type
_entity.pdbx_description
1 polymer ?
#
loop_
_entity_poly.entity_id
_entity_poly.type
_entity_poly.pdbx_seq_one_letter_code
_entity_poly.pdbx_strand_id
1 'polypeptide(L)'
;MKPKLDADRQGVVVSPDEPVITYPVLDENQLSSRWNLSPKTLQKWRSEGIGPPAWHLNRSVRYLLMEVEAFERKARVTWKSPAGSQLSESSPTAREDAIEQMMQKRPERRDRVFYSAKDLVDITGLPGYWIHQNQERLRLGIPFYRIANGDVIRFNIEEIFLWEMHHLRPCRYPARGNP
;
A
#
# COMPACT_ATOMS: atom_id res chain seq x y z
N MET A 1 -19.64 -3.91 -49.64
CA MET A 1 -18.54 -3.44 -48.77
C MET A 1 -19.09 -3.28 -47.37
N LYS A 2 -18.58 -4.05 -46.40
CA LYS A 2 -18.99 -3.96 -44.99
C LYS A 2 -17.88 -3.19 -44.24
N PRO A 3 -18.17 -2.06 -43.58
CA PRO A 3 -17.19 -1.46 -42.68
C PRO A 3 -17.14 -2.23 -41.36
N LYS A 4 -15.91 -2.46 -40.91
CA LYS A 4 -15.48 -3.27 -39.78
C LYS A 4 -15.65 -2.42 -38.50
N LEU A 5 -16.38 -2.94 -37.51
CA LEU A 5 -16.40 -2.40 -36.16
C LEU A 5 -15.00 -2.62 -35.57
N ASP A 6 -14.27 -1.53 -35.32
CA ASP A 6 -13.10 -1.58 -34.46
C ASP A 6 -13.53 -1.39 -33.01
N ALA A 7 -13.03 -2.30 -32.19
CA ALA A 7 -13.41 -2.54 -30.83
C ALA A 7 -13.15 -1.30 -29.95
N ASP A 8 -14.21 -0.95 -29.24
CA ASP A 8 -14.25 0.02 -28.17
C ASP A 8 -13.13 -0.29 -27.16
N ARG A 9 -12.27 0.70 -26.93
CA ARG A 9 -11.31 0.69 -25.83
C ARG A 9 -12.15 0.77 -24.56
N GLN A 10 -12.35 -0.35 -23.90
CA GLN A 10 -13.06 -0.43 -22.62
C GLN A 10 -12.37 0.53 -21.64
N GLY A 11 -12.90 1.75 -21.56
CA GLY A 11 -12.69 2.64 -20.44
C GLY A 11 -13.14 1.87 -19.20
N VAL A 12 -12.32 1.94 -18.16
CA VAL A 12 -12.72 1.50 -16.83
C VAL A 12 -13.95 2.32 -16.46
N VAL A 13 -15.14 1.75 -16.66
CA VAL A 13 -16.41 2.31 -16.19
C VAL A 13 -16.37 2.13 -14.69
N VAL A 14 -15.76 3.09 -14.00
CA VAL A 14 -15.87 3.22 -12.55
C VAL A 14 -17.31 3.64 -12.30
N SER A 15 -18.15 2.69 -11.93
CA SER A 15 -19.52 3.00 -11.46
C SER A 15 -19.43 3.90 -10.23
N PRO A 16 -20.25 4.96 -10.11
CA PRO A 16 -20.14 5.94 -9.01
C PRO A 16 -20.50 5.40 -7.62
N ASP A 17 -20.96 4.15 -7.52
CA ASP A 17 -21.56 3.56 -6.32
C ASP A 17 -20.68 2.48 -5.66
N GLU A 18 -19.50 2.21 -6.21
CA GLU A 18 -18.55 1.29 -5.58
C GLU A 18 -17.71 2.09 -4.58
N PRO A 19 -17.65 1.70 -3.29
CA PRO A 19 -16.83 2.41 -2.33
C PRO A 19 -15.38 2.33 -2.79
N VAL A 20 -14.84 3.44 -3.29
CA VAL A 20 -13.42 3.56 -3.63
C VAL A 20 -12.65 3.58 -2.32
N ILE A 21 -12.46 2.40 -1.74
CA ILE A 21 -11.65 2.21 -0.55
C ILE A 21 -10.23 2.60 -0.95
N THR A 22 -9.82 3.80 -0.55
CA THR A 22 -8.46 4.28 -0.78
C THR A 22 -7.56 3.60 0.24
N TYR A 23 -6.80 2.60 -0.20
CA TYR A 23 -5.88 1.87 0.67
C TYR A 23 -4.73 2.80 1.11
N PRO A 24 -4.55 3.06 2.42
CA PRO A 24 -3.63 4.10 2.90
C PRO A 24 -2.18 3.61 3.04
N VAL A 25 -1.83 2.50 2.40
CA VAL A 25 -0.48 1.92 2.37
C VAL A 25 -0.10 1.67 0.92
N LEU A 26 1.13 2.02 0.56
CA LEU A 26 1.67 1.81 -0.76
C LEU A 26 2.79 0.76 -0.70
N ASP A 27 2.82 -0.11 -1.69
CA ASP A 27 3.99 -0.91 -1.99
C ASP A 27 5.06 -0.08 -2.74
N GLU A 28 6.24 -0.67 -2.91
CA GLU A 28 7.33 -0.04 -3.65
C GLU A 28 6.95 0.32 -5.09
N ASN A 29 6.15 -0.51 -5.77
CA ASN A 29 5.77 -0.29 -7.16
C ASN A 29 4.75 0.84 -7.31
N GLN A 30 3.75 0.90 -6.43
CA GLN A 30 2.72 1.93 -6.35
C GLN A 30 3.35 3.29 -6.04
N LEU A 31 4.28 3.36 -5.08
CA LEU A 31 4.99 4.61 -4.82
C LEU A 31 5.89 5.02 -6.00
N SER A 32 6.60 4.06 -6.61
CA SER A 32 7.45 4.34 -7.78
C SER A 32 6.63 4.86 -8.96
N SER A 33 5.45 4.28 -9.20
CA SER A 33 4.49 4.73 -10.22
C SER A 33 3.97 6.13 -9.91
N ARG A 34 3.59 6.41 -8.65
CA ARG A 34 3.11 7.73 -8.21
C ARG A 34 4.12 8.84 -8.47
N TRP A 35 5.42 8.56 -8.30
CA TRP A 35 6.49 9.54 -8.50
C TRP A 35 7.14 9.49 -9.88
N ASN A 36 6.68 8.60 -10.76
CA ASN A 36 7.30 8.35 -12.07
C ASN A 36 8.82 8.05 -11.95
N LEU A 37 9.17 7.20 -10.97
CA LEU A 37 10.53 6.73 -10.71
C LEU A 37 10.63 5.23 -10.93
N SER A 38 11.85 4.75 -11.17
CA SER A 38 12.09 3.30 -11.16
C SER A 38 12.10 2.76 -9.73
N PRO A 39 11.63 1.53 -9.47
CA PRO A 39 11.76 0.89 -8.16
C PRO A 39 13.21 0.87 -7.65
N LYS A 40 14.18 0.67 -8.56
CA LYS A 40 15.62 0.71 -8.23
C LYS A 40 16.06 2.06 -7.68
N THR A 41 15.51 3.16 -8.19
CA THR A 41 15.77 4.51 -7.67
C THR A 41 15.25 4.63 -6.24
N LEU A 42 14.04 4.12 -5.97
CA LEU A 42 13.45 4.14 -4.65
C LEU A 42 14.25 3.29 -3.65
N GLN A 43 14.74 2.11 -4.07
CA GLN A 43 15.64 1.27 -3.26
C GLN A 43 16.97 1.96 -2.93
N LYS A 44 17.53 2.69 -3.91
CA LYS A 44 18.74 3.49 -3.71
C LYS A 44 18.48 4.62 -2.72
N TRP A 45 17.43 5.41 -2.91
CA TRP A 45 17.03 6.48 -1.99
C TRP A 45 16.85 5.97 -0.57
N ARG A 46 16.16 4.83 -0.44
CA ARG A 46 15.99 4.13 0.81
C ARG A 46 17.34 3.81 1.48
N SER A 47 18.27 3.22 0.74
CA SER A 47 19.60 2.85 1.23
C SER A 47 20.48 4.05 1.58
N GLU A 48 20.33 5.14 0.84
CA GLU A 48 21.05 6.40 1.06
C GLU A 48 20.46 7.25 2.18
N GLY A 49 19.32 6.84 2.73
CA GLY A 49 18.64 7.61 3.74
C GLY A 49 17.95 8.85 3.17
N ILE A 50 17.37 8.77 1.97
CA ILE A 50 16.63 9.84 1.28
C ILE A 50 15.15 9.44 1.10
N GLY A 51 14.22 10.36 1.35
CA GLY A 51 12.81 10.22 0.94
C GLY A 51 11.80 10.13 2.10
N PRO A 52 10.63 9.48 1.89
CA PRO A 52 9.63 9.29 2.92
C PRO A 52 10.00 8.08 3.81
N PRO A 53 9.54 8.06 5.06
CA PRO A 53 9.74 6.91 5.95
C PRO A 53 9.26 5.60 5.31
N ALA A 54 9.98 4.51 5.57
CA ALA A 54 9.67 3.19 5.02
C ALA A 54 9.47 2.19 6.16
N TRP A 55 8.52 1.29 5.97
CA TRP A 55 8.14 0.25 6.91
C TRP A 55 8.42 -1.13 6.34
N HIS A 56 8.82 -2.06 7.19
CA HIS A 56 9.00 -3.46 6.86
C HIS A 56 7.77 -4.26 7.23
N LEU A 57 7.30 -5.05 6.27
CA LEU A 57 6.34 -6.12 6.46
C LEU A 57 7.01 -7.42 6.02
N ASN A 58 7.55 -8.18 6.98
CA ASN A 58 8.36 -9.37 6.71
C ASN A 58 9.54 -9.04 5.74
N ARG A 59 9.52 -9.53 4.50
CA ARG A 59 10.54 -9.27 3.45
C ARG A 59 10.15 -8.18 2.46
N SER A 60 8.99 -7.54 2.64
CA SER A 60 8.45 -6.51 1.76
C SER A 60 8.54 -5.13 2.42
N VAL A 61 8.69 -4.08 1.61
CA VAL A 61 8.72 -2.69 2.07
C VAL A 61 7.40 -2.01 1.77
N ARG A 62 6.91 -1.23 2.74
CA ARG A 62 5.65 -0.50 2.73
C ARG A 62 5.88 0.98 3.02
N TYR A 63 5.00 1.82 2.48
CA TYR A 63 5.01 3.26 2.67
C TYR A 63 3.62 3.73 3.08
N LEU A 64 3.49 4.40 4.23
CA LEU A 64 2.21 4.95 4.64
C LEU A 64 1.89 6.18 3.78
N LEU A 65 0.69 6.21 3.21
CA LEU A 65 0.27 7.30 2.32
C LEU A 65 0.39 8.67 3.00
N MET A 66 0.00 8.76 4.28
CA MET A 66 0.10 10.01 5.03
C MET A 66 1.55 10.52 5.20
N GLU A 67 2.51 9.61 5.35
CA GLU A 67 3.93 9.98 5.51
C GLU A 67 4.52 10.40 4.17
N VAL A 68 4.12 9.73 3.09
CA VAL A 68 4.45 10.12 1.71
C VAL A 68 3.91 11.52 1.43
N GLU A 69 2.65 11.80 1.75
CA GLU A 69 2.04 13.12 1.55
C GLU A 69 2.68 14.20 2.41
N ALA A 70 3.02 13.89 3.67
CA ALA A 70 3.74 14.80 4.55
C ALA A 70 5.14 15.13 3.98
N PHE A 71 5.85 14.12 3.44
CA PHE A 71 7.12 14.31 2.76
C PHE A 71 6.96 15.16 1.50
N GLU A 72 5.98 14.87 0.64
CA GLU A 72 5.67 15.65 -0.56
C GLU A 72 5.42 17.13 -0.21
N ARG A 73 4.67 17.40 0.87
CA ARG A 73 4.39 18.76 1.34
C ARG A 73 5.65 19.48 1.81
N LYS A 74 6.51 18.81 2.59
CA LYS A 74 7.80 19.38 3.05
C LYS A 74 8.76 19.63 1.87
N ALA A 75 8.84 18.69 0.92
CA ALA A 75 9.70 18.80 -0.25
C ALA A 75 9.28 19.96 -1.16
N ARG A 76 7.98 20.21 -1.32
CA ARG A 76 7.46 21.38 -2.05
C ARG A 76 7.85 22.72 -1.42
N VAL A 77 8.00 22.77 -0.09
CA VAL A 77 8.37 23.98 0.65
C VAL A 77 9.88 24.24 0.65
N THR A 78 10.72 23.21 0.45
CA THR A 78 12.18 23.28 0.67
C THR A 78 13.00 23.25 -0.63
N TRP A 79 12.50 23.82 -1.73
CA TRP A 79 13.28 23.80 -2.97
C TRP A 79 14.60 24.59 -2.82
N LYS A 80 15.70 23.90 -3.14
CA LYS A 80 17.14 24.23 -3.02
C LYS A 80 17.85 23.68 -1.78
N SER A 81 18.28 22.42 -1.86
CA SER A 81 19.65 22.07 -1.47
C SER A 81 20.08 20.78 -2.19
N PRO A 82 21.28 20.73 -2.81
CA PRO A 82 21.80 19.53 -3.47
C PRO A 82 22.34 18.49 -2.47
N ALA A 83 22.35 18.79 -1.17
CA ALA A 83 22.64 17.82 -0.13
C ALA A 83 21.36 17.02 0.17
N GLY A 84 21.35 15.74 -0.21
CA GLY A 84 20.22 14.83 -0.01
C GLY A 84 19.64 14.95 1.40
N SER A 85 18.38 15.39 1.48
CA SER A 85 17.66 15.48 2.75
C SER A 85 17.52 14.08 3.35
N GLN A 86 17.80 13.99 4.66
CA GLN A 86 17.60 12.80 5.47
C GLN A 86 16.15 12.31 5.37
N LEU A 87 15.96 10.98 5.32
CA LEU A 87 14.67 10.32 5.55
C LEU A 87 14.07 10.88 6.84
N SER A 88 12.77 11.19 6.81
CA SER A 88 12.04 11.35 8.08
C SER A 88 12.01 10.02 8.82
N GLU A 89 12.18 10.06 10.13
CA GLU A 89 12.01 8.88 10.97
C GLU A 89 10.55 8.46 11.01
N SER A 90 10.29 7.16 10.85
CA SER A 90 8.96 6.58 11.06
C SER A 90 8.59 6.66 12.54
N SER A 91 7.55 7.45 12.86
CA SER A 91 7.03 7.56 14.23
C SER A 91 5.98 6.48 14.51
N PRO A 92 5.92 5.89 15.72
CA PRO A 92 4.81 5.00 16.12
C PRO A 92 3.43 5.63 15.90
N THR A 93 3.31 6.95 16.09
CA THR A 93 2.06 7.70 15.88
C THR A 93 1.60 7.68 14.43
N ALA A 94 2.51 7.60 13.44
CA ALA A 94 2.11 7.57 12.04
C ALA A 94 1.26 6.34 11.69
N ARG A 95 1.48 5.21 12.38
CA ARG A 95 0.64 4.03 12.24
C ARG A 95 -0.74 4.23 12.88
N GLU A 96 -0.79 4.86 14.05
CA GLU A 96 -2.03 5.16 14.77
C GLU A 96 -2.91 6.13 13.96
N ASP A 97 -2.31 7.20 13.44
CA ASP A 97 -2.96 8.19 12.57
C ASP A 97 -3.49 7.56 11.27
N ALA A 98 -2.72 6.62 10.68
CA ALA A 98 -3.17 5.91 9.48
C ALA A 98 -4.38 5.01 9.77
N ILE A 99 -4.42 4.37 10.94
CA ILE A 99 -5.59 3.61 11.40
C ILE A 99 -6.78 4.54 11.55
N GLU A 100 -6.60 5.67 12.23
CA GLU A 100 -7.68 6.63 12.46
C GLU A 100 -8.25 7.17 11.14
N GLN A 101 -7.40 7.59 10.20
CA GLN A 101 -7.82 8.07 8.88
C GLN A 101 -8.60 7.02 8.08
N MET A 102 -8.22 5.75 8.17
CA MET A 102 -8.97 4.68 7.51
C MET A 102 -10.34 4.47 8.16
N MET A 103 -10.43 4.55 9.49
CA MET A 103 -11.71 4.43 10.21
C MET A 103 -12.66 5.60 9.93
N GLN A 104 -12.12 6.82 9.76
CA GLN A 104 -12.92 8.01 9.43
C GLN A 104 -13.50 8.00 8.01
N LYS A 105 -12.80 7.38 7.04
CA LYS A 105 -13.26 7.30 5.63
C LYS A 105 -14.23 6.14 5.36
N ARG A 106 -14.75 5.51 6.42
CA ARG A 106 -15.65 4.37 6.32
C ARG A 106 -16.99 4.79 5.72
N PRO A 107 -17.49 4.13 4.66
CA PRO A 107 -18.87 4.34 4.22
C PRO A 107 -19.85 3.88 5.30
N GLU A 108 -20.87 4.68 5.56
CA GLU A 108 -21.87 4.55 6.65
C GLU A 108 -22.69 3.25 6.65
N ARG A 109 -22.59 2.41 5.61
CA ARG A 109 -23.35 1.16 5.49
C ARG A 109 -22.44 -0.06 5.54
N ARG A 110 -22.76 -0.93 6.50
CA ARG A 110 -22.09 -2.17 6.90
C ARG A 110 -22.10 -3.28 5.85
N ASP A 111 -21.99 -2.97 4.57
CA ASP A 111 -21.73 -3.99 3.58
C ASP A 111 -20.22 -4.26 3.65
N ARG A 112 -19.85 -5.25 4.47
CA ARG A 112 -18.48 -5.77 4.50
C ARG A 112 -18.17 -6.30 3.10
N VAL A 113 -17.53 -5.48 2.29
CA VAL A 113 -17.17 -5.87 0.92
C VAL A 113 -16.05 -6.89 1.00
N PHE A 114 -16.32 -8.05 0.41
CA PHE A 114 -15.43 -9.19 0.41
C PHE A 114 -14.73 -9.33 -0.94
N TYR A 115 -13.43 -9.08 -0.96
CA TYR A 115 -12.60 -9.10 -2.15
C TYR A 115 -12.09 -10.51 -2.46
N SER A 116 -11.89 -10.80 -3.75
CA SER A 116 -11.17 -12.00 -4.16
C SER A 116 -9.68 -11.87 -3.83
N ALA A 117 -8.95 -12.99 -3.88
CA ALA A 117 -7.51 -12.98 -3.69
C ALA A 117 -6.78 -12.07 -4.71
N LYS A 118 -7.27 -12.03 -5.95
CA LYS A 118 -6.68 -11.21 -7.01
C LYS A 118 -6.89 -9.72 -6.74
N ASP A 119 -8.14 -9.33 -6.48
CA ASP A 119 -8.48 -7.93 -6.21
C ASP A 119 -7.72 -7.43 -4.97
N LEU A 120 -7.58 -8.27 -3.94
CA LEU A 120 -6.81 -7.91 -2.75
C LEU A 120 -5.34 -7.60 -3.09
N VAL A 121 -4.69 -8.42 -3.91
CA VAL A 121 -3.30 -8.20 -4.33
C VAL A 121 -3.18 -6.90 -5.12
N ASP A 122 -4.10 -6.66 -6.04
CA ASP A 122 -4.09 -5.45 -6.87
C ASP A 122 -4.32 -4.18 -6.03
N ILE A 123 -5.19 -4.23 -5.02
CA ILE A 123 -5.48 -3.11 -4.12
C ILE A 123 -4.31 -2.85 -3.15
N THR A 124 -3.83 -3.90 -2.48
CA THR A 124 -2.90 -3.77 -1.34
C THR A 124 -1.42 -3.82 -1.74
N GLY A 125 -1.11 -4.35 -2.92
CA GLY A 125 0.26 -4.70 -3.30
C GLY A 125 0.88 -5.78 -2.38
N LEU A 126 0.07 -6.56 -1.66
CA LEU A 126 0.57 -7.71 -0.89
C LEU A 126 1.09 -8.79 -1.85
N PRO A 127 2.18 -9.50 -1.52
CA PRO A 127 2.69 -10.54 -2.39
C PRO A 127 1.64 -11.63 -2.63
N GLY A 128 1.32 -11.91 -3.90
CA GLY A 128 0.26 -12.85 -4.25
C GLY A 128 0.45 -14.25 -3.65
N TYR A 129 1.69 -14.70 -3.47
CA TYR A 129 1.96 -15.99 -2.84
C TYR A 129 1.53 -16.03 -1.35
N TRP A 130 1.52 -14.90 -0.63
CA TRP A 130 0.96 -14.84 0.72
C TRP A 130 -0.54 -15.05 0.72
N ILE A 131 -1.23 -14.54 -0.32
CA ILE A 131 -2.69 -14.51 -0.39
C ILE A 131 -3.24 -15.79 -1.02
N HIS A 132 -2.54 -16.41 -1.97
CA HIS A 132 -3.01 -17.61 -2.66
C HIS A 132 -2.66 -18.92 -1.93
N GLN A 133 -1.50 -18.98 -1.26
CA GLN A 133 -1.06 -20.20 -0.58
C GLN A 133 -1.62 -20.28 0.84
N ASN A 134 -2.35 -21.36 1.14
CA ASN A 134 -2.98 -21.53 2.46
C ASN A 134 -1.96 -21.58 3.59
N GLN A 135 -0.83 -22.24 3.38
CA GLN A 135 0.23 -22.35 4.37
C GLN A 135 0.81 -20.97 4.72
N GLU A 136 1.05 -20.11 3.74
CA GLU A 136 1.58 -18.76 3.99
C GLU A 136 0.56 -17.86 4.69
N ARG A 137 -0.72 -17.90 4.30
CA ARG A 137 -1.79 -17.18 5.00
C ARG A 137 -1.84 -17.54 6.48
N LEU A 138 -1.81 -18.85 6.78
CA LEU A 138 -1.85 -19.35 8.15
C LEU A 138 -0.57 -19.02 8.92
N ARG A 139 0.60 -19.15 8.30
CA ARG A 139 1.91 -18.80 8.89
C ARG A 139 1.99 -17.32 9.28
N LEU A 140 1.41 -16.45 8.45
CA LEU A 140 1.41 -15.00 8.65
C LEU A 140 0.22 -14.49 9.46
N GLY A 141 -0.76 -15.35 9.78
CA GLY A 141 -1.99 -14.97 10.46
C GLY A 141 -2.86 -13.99 9.67
N ILE A 142 -2.85 -14.08 8.33
CA ILE A 142 -3.63 -13.20 7.45
C ILE A 142 -5.11 -13.53 7.59
N PRO A 143 -5.98 -12.56 7.96
CA PRO A 143 -7.43 -12.78 8.04
C PRO A 143 -8.04 -13.18 6.70
N PHE A 144 -8.87 -14.21 6.68
CA PHE A 144 -9.64 -14.61 5.49
C PHE A 144 -10.94 -15.30 5.89
N TYR A 145 -11.89 -15.31 4.97
CA TYR A 145 -13.19 -15.94 5.12
C TYR A 145 -13.34 -17.06 4.09
N ARG A 146 -14.01 -18.14 4.47
CA ARG A 146 -14.43 -19.19 3.53
C ARG A 146 -15.94 -19.09 3.34
N ILE A 147 -16.37 -19.03 2.08
CA ILE A 147 -17.77 -18.96 1.67
C ILE A 147 -18.10 -20.22 0.85
N ALA A 148 -19.40 -20.54 0.72
CA ALA A 148 -19.92 -21.64 -0.10
C ALA A 148 -19.27 -22.98 0.25
N ASN A 149 -19.58 -23.51 1.43
CA ASN A 149 -19.10 -24.80 1.95
C ASN A 149 -17.57 -24.94 2.12
N GLY A 150 -16.81 -23.87 1.91
CA GLY A 150 -15.37 -23.84 2.15
C GLY A 150 -14.52 -23.61 0.91
N ASP A 151 -15.10 -23.63 -0.28
CA ASP A 151 -14.33 -23.70 -1.53
C ASP A 151 -13.83 -22.35 -2.01
N VAL A 152 -14.51 -21.26 -1.64
CA VAL A 152 -14.17 -19.90 -2.06
C VAL A 152 -13.62 -19.11 -0.88
N ILE A 153 -12.40 -18.60 -1.02
CA ILE A 153 -11.81 -17.67 -0.05
C ILE A 153 -12.12 -16.22 -0.41
N ARG A 154 -12.36 -15.39 0.60
CA ARG A 154 -12.57 -13.95 0.47
C ARG A 154 -11.86 -13.17 1.58
N PHE A 155 -11.63 -11.89 1.33
CA PHE A 155 -10.87 -11.02 2.22
C PHE A 155 -11.63 -9.73 2.51
N ASN A 156 -11.61 -9.30 3.77
CA ASN A 156 -12.09 -7.98 4.17
C ASN A 156 -10.89 -7.02 4.17
N ILE A 157 -10.96 -5.98 3.35
CA ILE A 157 -9.87 -5.01 3.21
C ILE A 157 -9.55 -4.26 4.52
N GLU A 158 -10.55 -3.99 5.37
CA GLU A 158 -10.33 -3.36 6.68
C GLU A 158 -9.50 -4.26 7.60
N GLU A 159 -9.81 -5.55 7.64
CA GLU A 159 -9.07 -6.50 8.47
C GLU A 159 -7.68 -6.78 7.93
N ILE A 160 -7.53 -6.82 6.60
CA ILE A 160 -6.21 -6.91 5.98
C ILE A 160 -5.37 -5.68 6.28
N PHE A 161 -5.97 -4.48 6.20
CA PHE A 161 -5.27 -3.24 6.56
C PHE A 161 -4.84 -3.24 8.03
N LEU A 162 -5.74 -3.56 8.95
CA LEU A 162 -5.43 -3.61 10.38
C LEU A 162 -4.35 -4.66 10.68
N TRP A 163 -4.43 -5.83 10.03
CA TRP A 163 -3.37 -6.83 10.08
C TRP A 163 -2.05 -6.28 9.55
N GLU A 164 -2.05 -5.64 8.38
CA GLU A 164 -0.84 -5.07 7.78
C GLU A 164 -0.21 -4.05 8.71
N MET A 165 -0.99 -3.08 9.20
CA MET A 165 -0.56 -2.09 10.20
C MET A 165 0.03 -2.78 11.41
N HIS A 166 -0.63 -3.80 11.94
CA HIS A 166 -0.15 -4.56 13.10
C HIS A 166 1.27 -5.11 12.94
N HIS A 167 1.59 -5.58 11.75
CA HIS A 167 2.84 -6.26 11.45
C HIS A 167 3.91 -5.34 10.87
N LEU A 168 3.60 -4.06 10.59
CA LEU A 168 4.59 -3.08 10.17
C LEU A 168 5.63 -2.83 11.28
N ARG A 169 6.89 -2.81 10.87
CA ARG A 169 8.04 -2.44 11.70
C ARG A 169 8.78 -1.27 11.04
N PRO A 170 9.21 -0.25 11.79
CA PRO A 170 10.04 0.82 11.21
C PRO A 170 11.27 0.23 10.53
N CYS A 171 11.58 0.67 9.31
CA CYS A 171 12.86 0.36 8.72
C CYS A 171 13.94 1.20 9.41
N ARG A 172 14.80 0.54 10.20
CA ARG A 172 15.96 1.20 10.81
C ARG A 172 17.12 1.13 9.83
N TYR A 173 17.56 2.29 9.34
CA TYR A 173 18.80 2.39 8.56
C TYR A 173 19.98 2.48 9.51
N PRO A 174 21.13 1.86 9.18
CA PRO A 174 22.35 2.20 9.89
C PRO A 174 22.57 3.70 9.69
N ALA A 175 22.53 4.46 10.78
CA ALA A 175 22.92 5.85 10.77
C ALA A 175 24.27 5.92 10.06
N ARG A 176 24.37 6.70 8.97
CA ARG A 176 25.67 6.88 8.31
C ARG A 176 26.63 7.36 9.39
N GLY A 177 27.61 6.51 9.71
CA GLY A 177 28.66 6.84 10.66
C GLY A 177 29.30 8.16 10.23
N ASN A 178 29.32 9.10 11.16
CA ASN A 178 30.07 10.34 11.04
C ASN A 178 31.56 9.96 10.91
N PRO A 179 32.30 10.37 9.86
CA PRO A 179 33.76 10.26 9.86
C PRO A 179 34.39 11.18 10.91
#